data_AF-A0A3A5A0N7-F1
#
_entry.id   AF-A0A3A5A0N7-F1
#
_cell.length_a   1.000
_cell.length_b   1.000
_cell.length_c   1.000
_cell.angle_alpha   90.00
_cell.angle_beta   90.00
_cell.angle_gamma   90.00
#
_symmetry.space_group_name_H-M   'P 1'
#
loop_
_entity.id
_entity.type
_entity.pdbx_description
1 polymer ?
#
loop_
_entity_poly.entity_id
_entity_poly.type
_entity_poly.pdbx_seq_one_letter_code
_entity_poly.pdbx_strand_id
1 'polypeptide(L)' 'MLVVLSTLLMSGCSVGVGGPGLPLPPDYPSVYRSSHPDIPPGHMPPPGKCRIWYPDRPPGHQPPPGDCYY' A
#
# COMPACT_ATOMS: atom_id res chain seq x y z
N MET A 1 11.27 49.73 11.08
CA MET A 1 10.01 49.01 10.77
C MET A 1 10.03 48.40 9.35
N LEU A 2 11.07 47.64 8.98
CA LEU A 2 11.18 47.01 7.65
C LEU A 2 11.48 45.51 7.71
N VAL A 3 11.80 44.97 8.89
CA VAL A 3 12.19 43.55 9.06
C VAL A 3 11.00 42.61 9.27
N VAL A 4 9.80 43.16 9.51
CA VAL A 4 8.59 42.37 9.86
C VAL A 4 7.78 41.99 8.60
N LEU A 5 8.10 42.56 7.43
CA LEU A 5 7.29 42.40 6.21
C LEU A 5 7.74 41.24 5.30
N SER A 6 8.81 40.52 5.64
CA SER A 6 9.46 39.58 4.71
C SER A 6 9.11 38.10 4.92
N THR A 7 8.40 37.73 5.99
CA THR A 7 8.17 36.32 6.34
C THR A 7 6.86 35.73 5.80
N LEU A 8 6.03 36.50 5.10
CA LEU A 8 4.63 36.12 4.82
C LEU A 8 4.33 35.42 3.47
N LEU A 9 5.33 34.98 2.70
CA LEU A 9 5.10 34.48 1.34
C LEU A 9 5.41 33.00 1.08
N MET A 10 5.54 32.17 2.12
CA MET A 10 5.75 30.72 1.93
C MET A 10 4.47 29.91 2.11
N SER A 11 3.34 30.41 1.59
CA SER A 11 2.14 29.57 1.42
C SER A 11 2.32 28.71 0.17
N GLY A 12 3.04 27.60 0.30
CA GLY A 12 3.14 26.59 -0.77
C GLY A 12 1.78 25.95 -1.04
N CYS A 13 1.44 25.74 -2.32
CA CYS A 13 0.30 24.92 -2.69
C CYS A 13 0.64 23.44 -2.49
N SER A 14 -0.11 22.73 -1.65
CA SER A 14 0.00 21.27 -1.54
C SER A 14 -0.72 20.59 -2.72
N VAL A 15 -0.02 19.73 -3.47
CA VAL A 15 -0.66 18.82 -4.42
C VAL A 15 -1.25 17.67 -3.63
N GLY A 16 -2.58 17.59 -3.57
CA GLY A 16 -3.28 16.44 -3.01
C GLY A 16 -3.10 15.23 -3.93
N VAL A 17 -2.39 14.22 -3.46
CA VAL A 17 -2.31 12.93 -4.17
C VAL A 17 -3.64 12.20 -3.97
N GLY A 18 -4.48 12.19 -5.01
CA GLY A 18 -5.52 11.18 -5.25
C GLY A 18 -6.55 10.95 -4.14
N GLY A 19 -7.71 11.59 -4.21
CA GLY A 19 -8.91 11.13 -3.49
C GLY A 19 -9.60 9.95 -4.21
N PRO A 20 -10.57 9.27 -3.57
CA PRO A 20 -11.35 8.21 -4.21
C PRO A 20 -12.06 8.75 -5.46
N GLY A 21 -11.73 8.19 -6.64
CA GLY A 21 -12.33 8.57 -7.92
C GLY A 21 -11.49 9.49 -8.81
N LEU A 22 -10.27 9.88 -8.41
CA LEU A 22 -9.35 10.53 -9.34
C LEU A 22 -8.69 9.50 -10.28
N PRO A 23 -8.62 9.77 -11.59
CA PRO A 23 -7.88 8.91 -12.52
C PRO A 23 -6.42 8.84 -12.08
N LEU A 24 -5.93 7.63 -11.86
CA LEU A 24 -4.51 7.42 -11.63
C LEU A 24 -3.75 7.87 -12.90
N PRO A 25 -2.63 8.61 -12.76
CA PRO A 25 -1.87 9.12 -13.91
C PRO A 25 -1.48 7.96 -14.81
N PRO A 26 -1.58 8.05 -16.15
CA PRO A 26 -1.52 6.91 -17.09
C PRO A 26 -0.27 6.02 -16.94
N ASP A 27 0.80 6.55 -16.36
CA ASP A 27 2.07 5.87 -16.13
C ASP A 27 2.15 5.19 -14.75
N TYR A 28 1.07 5.13 -13.97
CA TYR A 28 1.01 4.26 -12.81
C TYR A 28 1.05 2.81 -13.31
N PRO A 29 2.07 2.00 -12.95
CA PRO A 29 1.96 0.58 -13.19
C PRO A 29 0.74 0.08 -12.41
N SER A 30 -0.25 -0.43 -13.14
CA SER A 30 -1.36 -1.19 -12.59
C SER A 30 -0.80 -2.50 -12.03
N VAL A 31 -0.16 -2.40 -10.86
CA VAL A 31 0.30 -3.55 -10.07
C VAL A 31 -0.89 -4.18 -9.33
N TYR A 32 -2.09 -3.60 -9.41
CA TYR A 32 -3.34 -4.26 -9.07
C TYR A 32 -3.78 -5.28 -10.13
N ARG A 33 -2.84 -6.05 -10.69
CA ARG A 33 -3.21 -7.38 -11.12
C ARG A 33 -3.60 -8.09 -9.85
N SER A 34 -4.90 -8.33 -9.67
CA SER A 34 -5.44 -9.18 -8.62
C SER A 34 -5.04 -10.64 -8.90
N SER A 35 -3.74 -10.89 -9.06
CA SER A 35 -3.16 -12.22 -9.08
C SER A 35 -3.31 -12.71 -7.65
N HIS A 36 -4.31 -13.56 -7.45
CA HIS A 36 -4.28 -14.42 -6.28
C HIS A 36 -2.89 -15.07 -6.24
N PRO A 37 -2.15 -14.93 -5.13
CA PRO A 37 -0.86 -15.58 -5.03
C PRO A 37 -1.05 -17.08 -5.23
N ASP A 38 -0.16 -17.71 -6.00
CA ASP A 38 -0.15 -19.16 -6.20
C ASP A 38 0.31 -19.85 -4.90
N ILE A 39 -0.63 -20.02 -3.96
CA ILE A 39 -0.40 -20.68 -2.68
C ILE A 39 -0.54 -22.20 -2.90
N PRO A 40 0.49 -23.02 -2.61
CA PRO A 40 0.39 -24.47 -2.72
C PRO A 40 -0.73 -25.04 -1.83
N PRO A 41 -1.39 -26.14 -2.22
CA PRO A 41 -2.40 -26.80 -1.40
C PRO A 41 -1.89 -27.08 0.02
N GLY A 42 -2.76 -26.90 1.02
CA GLY A 42 -2.44 -27.10 2.44
C GLY A 42 -1.67 -25.96 3.12
N HIS A 43 -1.31 -24.88 2.41
CA HIS A 43 -0.57 -23.74 2.98
C HIS A 43 -1.43 -22.52 3.31
N MET A 44 -2.73 -22.62 3.07
CA MET A 44 -3.71 -21.62 3.48
C MET A 44 -3.74 -21.50 5.02
N PRO A 45 -3.90 -20.30 5.59
CA PRO A 45 -4.11 -20.17 7.03
C PRO A 45 -5.40 -20.87 7.48
N PRO A 46 -5.49 -21.29 8.76
CA PRO A 46 -6.74 -21.82 9.30
C PRO A 46 -7.85 -20.74 9.28
N PRO A 47 -9.14 -21.14 9.34
CA PRO A 47 -10.25 -20.20 9.37
C PRO A 47 -10.10 -19.14 10.48
N GLY A 48 -10.38 -17.88 10.16
CA GLY A 48 -10.25 -16.75 11.10
C GLY A 48 -8.83 -16.19 11.24
N LYS A 49 -7.85 -16.72 10.50
CA LYS A 49 -6.48 -16.18 10.43
C LYS A 49 -6.19 -15.65 9.04
N CYS A 50 -5.37 -14.60 9.00
CA CYS A 50 -4.88 -13.99 7.78
C CYS A 50 -3.37 -14.24 7.64
N ARG A 51 -2.88 -14.34 6.41
CA ARG A 51 -1.46 -14.60 6.13
C ARG A 51 -1.03 -13.86 4.88
N ILE A 52 0.11 -13.19 4.93
CA ILE A 52 0.76 -12.61 3.76
C ILE A 52 1.55 -13.71 3.03
N TRP A 53 1.42 -13.76 1.71
CA TRP A 53 2.20 -14.67 0.86
C TRP A 53 3.18 -13.90 -0.01
N TYR A 54 4.48 -14.16 0.17
CA TYR A 54 5.53 -13.58 -0.65
C TYR A 54 5.89 -14.51 -1.81
N PRO A 55 5.74 -14.10 -3.08
CA PRO A 55 5.94 -14.97 -4.23
C PRO A 55 7.40 -15.44 -4.40
N ASP A 56 8.35 -14.69 -3.87
CA ASP A 56 9.80 -14.93 -3.91
C ASP A 56 10.30 -15.83 -2.77
N ARG A 57 9.41 -16.33 -1.89
CA ARG A 57 9.78 -17.15 -0.74
C ARG A 57 9.20 -18.56 -0.82
N PRO A 58 10.01 -19.61 -0.53
CA PRO A 58 9.50 -20.97 -0.42
C PRO A 58 8.54 -21.11 0.78
N PRO A 59 7.63 -22.11 0.79
CA PRO A 59 6.55 -22.19 1.77
C PRO A 59 6.99 -22.22 3.25
N GLY A 60 8.12 -22.85 3.56
CA GLY A 60 8.66 -22.91 4.92
C GLY A 60 9.31 -21.61 5.43
N HIS A 61 9.51 -20.62 4.55
CA HIS A 61 10.11 -19.31 4.89
C HIS A 61 9.08 -18.18 4.90
N GLN A 62 7.81 -18.53 4.72
CA GLN A 62 6.70 -17.60 4.79
C GLN A 62 6.43 -17.24 6.26
N PRO A 63 5.95 -16.02 6.55
CA PRO A 63 5.58 -15.65 7.92
C PRO A 63 4.47 -16.55 8.46
N PRO A 64 4.36 -16.69 9.80
CA PRO A 64 3.24 -17.40 10.41
C PRO A 64 1.91 -16.67 10.15
N PRO A 65 0.77 -17.37 10.17
CA PRO A 65 -0.54 -16.74 10.16
C PRO A 65 -0.74 -15.79 11.37
N GLY A 66 -1.37 -14.65 11.14
CA GLY A 66 -1.77 -13.68 12.15
C GLY A 66 -3.29 -13.51 12.21
N ASP A 67 -3.74 -12.61 13.08
CA ASP A 67 -5.14 -12.20 13.12
C ASP A 67 -5.51 -11.41 11.86
N CYS A 68 -6.74 -11.59 11.39
CA CYS A 68 -7.29 -10.74 10.36
C CYS A 68 -7.67 -9.38 10.97
N TYR A 69 -7.16 -8.31 10.38
CA TYR A 69 -7.60 -6.95 10.66
C TYR A 69 -8.54 -6.53 9.53
N TYR A 70 -9.68 -5.98 9.91
CA TYR A 70 -10.73 -5.52 8.99
C TYR A 70 -10.45 -4.11 8.48
#